data_AF-H1XRW3-F1
#
_entry.id   AF-H1XRW3-F1
#
_cell.length_a   1.000
_cell.length_b   1.000
_cell.length_c   1.000
_cell.angle_alpha   90.00
_cell.angle_beta   90.00
_cell.angle_gamma   90.00
#
_symmetry.space_group_name_H-M   'P 1'
#
loop_
_entity.id
_entity.type
_entity.pdbx_description
1 polymer ?
#
loop_
_entity_poly.entity_id
_entity_poly.type
_entity_poly.pdbx_seq_one_letter_code
_entity_poly.pdbx_strand_id
1 'polypeptide(L)'
;MENKPVQPETMSDQQYDDFYKKLRKQIEAYLKKKDFEYADLLLLVPDFFHLLYKLMRDPRVPSDKKLKFAAVLAYFITPLDLLPEAVLGPIGYMDDLALAAYVLNDFINQGDVDLVHEHWAGKSDVLASIQNILTVADHYLGKGLWNRIKRNLG
;
A
#
# COMPACT_ATOMS: atom_id res chain seq x y z
N MET A 1 19.43 14.05 17.52
CA MET A 1 18.34 13.18 18.01
C MET A 1 17.97 12.30 16.85
N GLU A 2 18.24 11.00 16.97
CA GLU A 2 18.00 10.05 15.90
C GLU A 2 16.49 9.85 15.79
N ASN A 3 15.88 10.34 14.70
CA ASN A 3 14.45 10.15 14.43
C ASN A 3 14.24 8.68 14.13
N LYS A 4 13.91 7.89 15.15
CA LYS A 4 13.52 6.50 15.00
C LYS A 4 12.32 6.43 14.04
N PRO A 5 12.27 5.45 13.11
CA PRO A 5 11.13 5.27 12.22
C PRO A 5 9.82 5.21 13.03
N VAL A 6 8.81 5.95 12.61
CA VAL A 6 7.49 5.90 13.25
C VAL A 6 6.86 4.56 12.87
N GLN A 7 6.49 3.75 13.88
CA GLN A 7 5.80 2.50 13.62
C GLN A 7 4.32 2.77 13.28
N PRO A 8 3.74 2.08 12.28
CA PRO A 8 2.35 2.30 11.86
C PRO A 8 1.35 2.27 13.01
N GLU A 9 1.52 1.33 13.94
CA GLU A 9 0.67 1.12 15.12
C GLU A 9 0.74 2.26 16.14
N THR A 10 1.80 3.07 16.13
CA THR A 10 2.01 4.20 17.05
C THR A 10 1.87 5.57 16.39
N MET A 11 1.60 5.62 15.08
CA MET A 11 1.35 6.88 14.38
C MET A 11 0.15 7.61 14.96
N SER A 12 0.36 8.87 15.35
CA SER A 12 -0.73 9.78 15.66
C SER A 12 -1.53 10.12 14.39
N ASP A 13 -2.79 10.53 14.57
CA ASP A 13 -3.67 10.91 13.45
C ASP A 13 -3.07 12.08 12.65
N GLN A 14 -2.33 12.98 13.30
CA GLN A 14 -1.62 14.06 12.63
C GLN A 14 -0.46 13.54 11.76
N GLN A 15 0.36 12.62 12.30
CA GLN A 15 1.47 12.02 11.54
C GLN A 15 0.95 11.26 10.32
N TYR A 16 -0.18 10.58 10.47
CA TYR A 16 -0.89 9.92 9.39
C TYR A 16 -1.35 10.89 8.31
N ASP A 17 -2.07 11.94 8.69
CA ASP A 17 -2.57 12.94 7.76
C ASP A 17 -1.45 13.61 6.97
N ASP A 18 -0.36 13.96 7.66
CA ASP A 18 0.81 14.59 7.07
C ASP A 18 1.51 13.65 6.08
N PHE A 19 1.69 12.38 6.44
CA PHE A 19 2.29 11.37 5.56
C PHE A 19 1.42 11.14 4.31
N TYR A 20 0.12 10.91 4.48
CA TYR A 20 -0.81 10.67 3.37
C TYR A 20 -0.84 11.85 2.39
N LYS A 21 -0.93 13.08 2.88
CA LYS A 21 -0.93 14.30 2.05
C LYS A 21 0.41 14.48 1.32
N LYS A 22 1.54 14.25 2.02
CA LYS A 22 2.88 14.35 1.43
C LYS A 22 3.07 13.32 0.31
N LEU A 23 2.73 12.06 0.56
CA LEU A 23 2.83 10.95 -0.38
C LEU A 23 2.04 11.23 -1.66
N ARG A 24 0.75 11.60 -1.52
CA ARG A 24 -0.09 11.98 -2.66
C ARG A 24 0.51 13.12 -3.47
N LYS A 25 0.93 14.21 -2.80
CA LYS A 25 1.53 15.38 -3.49
C LYS A 25 2.82 15.02 -4.23
N GLN A 26 3.65 14.16 -3.65
CA GLN A 26 4.90 13.70 -4.26
C GLN A 26 4.63 12.89 -5.55
N ILE A 27 3.68 11.96 -5.50
CA ILE A 27 3.30 11.16 -6.67
C ILE A 27 2.69 12.04 -7.77
N GLU A 28 1.74 12.91 -7.43
CA GLU A 28 1.14 13.84 -8.40
C GLU A 28 2.20 14.75 -9.06
N ALA A 29 3.16 15.25 -8.28
CA ALA A 29 4.24 16.07 -8.80
C ALA A 29 5.20 15.29 -9.72
N TYR A 30 5.41 14.00 -9.47
CA TYR A 30 6.21 13.13 -10.31
C TYR A 30 5.53 12.85 -11.66
N LEU A 31 4.25 12.49 -11.63
CA LEU A 31 3.46 12.17 -12.82
C LEU A 31 3.26 13.39 -13.73
N LYS A 32 3.29 14.61 -13.19
CA LYS A 32 3.30 15.84 -14.02
C LYS A 32 4.58 16.02 -14.84
N LYS A 33 5.69 15.42 -14.42
CA LYS A 33 7.02 15.61 -15.03
C LYS A 33 7.44 14.47 -15.95
N LYS A 34 6.81 13.30 -15.81
CA LYS A 34 7.16 12.10 -16.58
C LYS A 34 5.89 11.40 -17.01
N ASP A 35 5.83 11.09 -18.30
CA ASP A 35 4.86 10.15 -18.81
C ASP A 35 5.28 8.73 -18.42
N PHE A 36 4.37 7.98 -17.80
CA PHE A 36 4.66 6.66 -17.24
C PHE A 36 3.48 5.74 -17.54
N GLU A 37 3.78 4.58 -18.13
CA GLU A 37 2.78 3.60 -18.59
C GLU A 37 1.81 3.16 -17.48
N TYR A 38 2.24 3.22 -16.21
CA TYR A 38 1.45 2.83 -15.03
C TYR A 38 1.18 4.00 -14.08
N ALA A 39 1.08 5.22 -14.62
CA ALA A 39 0.83 6.44 -13.85
C ALA A 39 -0.41 6.32 -12.94
N ASP A 40 -1.49 5.73 -13.45
CA ASP A 40 -2.74 5.56 -12.71
C ASP A 40 -2.59 4.60 -11.52
N LEU A 41 -1.71 3.59 -11.61
CA LEU A 41 -1.42 2.71 -10.47
C LEU A 41 -0.68 3.44 -9.36
N LEU A 42 0.25 4.33 -9.71
CA LEU A 42 0.97 5.12 -8.71
C LEU A 42 0.01 6.03 -7.92
N LEU A 43 -1.07 6.52 -8.54
CA LEU A 43 -2.08 7.30 -7.81
C LEU A 43 -2.87 6.48 -6.78
N LEU A 44 -2.87 5.14 -6.87
CA LEU A 44 -3.52 4.26 -5.90
C LEU A 44 -2.66 4.02 -4.65
N VAL A 45 -1.35 4.25 -4.71
CA VAL A 45 -0.41 4.09 -3.58
C VAL A 45 -0.89 4.80 -2.30
N PRO A 46 -1.21 6.12 -2.31
CA PRO A 46 -1.70 6.79 -1.10
C PRO A 46 -3.06 6.25 -0.63
N ASP A 47 -3.92 5.77 -1.54
CA ASP A 47 -5.25 5.25 -1.21
C ASP A 47 -5.17 3.86 -0.56
N PHE A 48 -4.26 3.01 -1.03
CA PHE A 48 -3.99 1.71 -0.42
C PHE A 48 -3.31 1.86 0.94
N PHE A 49 -2.39 2.82 1.07
CA PHE A 49 -1.84 3.19 2.37
C PHE A 49 -2.95 3.61 3.35
N HIS A 50 -3.86 4.50 2.91
CA HIS A 50 -5.01 4.95 3.71
C HIS A 50 -5.86 3.76 4.15
N LEU A 51 -6.24 2.90 3.20
CA LEU A 51 -7.10 1.76 3.44
C LEU A 51 -6.51 0.79 4.46
N LEU A 52 -5.24 0.39 4.27
CA LEU A 52 -4.55 -0.50 5.22
C LEU A 52 -4.46 0.12 6.62
N TYR A 53 -4.17 1.43 6.71
CA TYR A 53 -4.09 2.12 7.99
C TYR A 53 -5.44 2.12 8.72
N LYS A 54 -6.53 2.41 8.00
CA LYS A 54 -7.89 2.41 8.57
C LYS A 54 -8.32 1.01 9.01
N LEU A 55 -8.10 -0.02 8.18
CA LEU A 55 -8.41 -1.41 8.52
C LEU A 55 -7.60 -1.90 9.72
N MET A 56 -6.31 -1.55 9.81
CA MET A 56 -5.46 -1.89 10.95
C MET A 56 -6.02 -1.32 12.27
N ARG A 57 -6.66 -0.15 12.23
CA ARG A 57 -7.23 0.53 13.41
C ARG A 57 -8.69 0.20 13.67
N ASP A 58 -9.39 -0.46 12.75
CA ASP A 58 -10.79 -0.82 12.91
C ASP A 58 -10.95 -1.94 13.96
N PRO A 59 -11.74 -1.75 15.03
CA PRO A 59 -11.92 -2.77 16.07
C PRO A 59 -12.55 -4.07 15.54
N ARG A 60 -13.28 -4.03 14.42
CA ARG A 60 -13.92 -5.20 13.79
C ARG A 60 -12.92 -6.13 13.10
N VAL A 61 -11.74 -5.64 12.75
CA VAL A 61 -10.71 -6.45 12.08
C VAL A 61 -9.96 -7.34 13.10
N PRO A 62 -9.85 -8.66 12.85
CA PRO A 62 -9.11 -9.58 13.71
C PRO A 62 -7.62 -9.22 13.85
N SER A 63 -7.03 -9.52 15.02
CA SER A 63 -5.66 -9.11 15.35
C SER A 63 -4.58 -9.72 14.46
N ASP A 64 -4.79 -10.95 13.97
CA ASP A 64 -3.87 -11.61 13.03
C ASP A 64 -3.83 -10.89 11.67
N LYS A 65 -4.96 -10.35 11.21
CA LYS A 65 -5.02 -9.54 9.99
C LYS A 65 -4.40 -8.17 10.19
N LYS A 66 -4.65 -7.54 11.35
CA LYS A 66 -4.01 -6.28 11.72
C LYS A 66 -2.48 -6.37 11.68
N LEU A 67 -1.91 -7.49 12.13
CA LEU A 67 -0.47 -7.70 12.07
C LEU A 67 0.05 -7.73 10.62
N LYS A 68 -0.68 -8.38 9.70
CA LYS A 68 -0.34 -8.35 8.27
C LYS A 68 -0.38 -6.92 7.71
N PHE A 69 -1.43 -6.14 8.02
CA PHE A 69 -1.55 -4.75 7.57
C PHE A 69 -0.45 -3.86 8.16
N ALA A 70 -0.15 -4.01 9.44
CA ALA A 70 0.95 -3.31 10.11
C ALA A 70 2.29 -3.62 9.45
N ALA A 71 2.57 -4.88 9.09
CA ALA A 71 3.80 -5.26 8.41
C ALA A 71 3.94 -4.59 7.03
N VAL A 72 2.86 -4.54 6.25
CA VAL A 72 2.85 -3.86 4.95
C VAL A 72 2.99 -2.34 5.11
N LEU A 73 2.29 -1.73 6.06
CA LEU A 73 2.42 -0.30 6.36
C LEU A 73 3.82 0.07 6.87
N ALA A 74 4.43 -0.81 7.67
CA ALA A 74 5.80 -0.63 8.12
C ALA A 74 6.71 -0.59 6.90
N TYR A 75 6.51 -1.47 5.93
CA TYR A 75 7.27 -1.45 4.67
C TYR A 75 7.08 -0.12 3.90
N PHE A 76 5.86 0.41 3.79
CA PHE A 76 5.58 1.74 3.21
C PHE A 76 6.29 2.92 3.91
N ILE A 77 6.37 2.87 5.26
CA ILE A 77 6.83 3.99 6.10
C ILE A 77 8.33 3.89 6.41
N THR A 78 8.90 2.69 6.33
CA THR A 78 10.32 2.46 6.60
C THR A 78 11.10 3.45 5.73
N PRO A 79 11.96 4.29 6.33
CA PRO A 79 12.63 5.33 5.58
C PRO A 79 13.49 4.66 4.51
N LEU A 80 13.12 4.84 3.25
CA LEU A 80 14.08 4.84 2.15
C LEU A 80 14.80 3.51 1.83
N ASP A 81 14.34 2.37 2.32
CA ASP A 81 15.31 1.26 2.46
C ASP A 81 15.64 0.45 1.20
N LEU A 82 15.36 0.93 -0.03
CA LEU A 82 15.98 0.33 -1.22
C LEU A 82 16.42 1.26 -2.35
N LEU A 83 16.00 2.53 -2.43
CA LEU A 83 16.36 3.40 -3.55
C LEU A 83 16.47 4.84 -3.09
N PRO A 84 17.58 5.54 -3.40
CA PRO A 84 17.62 6.99 -3.22
C PRO A 84 16.44 7.55 -4.02
N GLU A 85 15.56 8.33 -3.39
CA GLU A 85 14.45 9.02 -4.07
C GLU A 85 14.93 9.81 -5.30
N ALA A 86 16.22 10.16 -5.33
CA ALA A 86 16.94 10.75 -6.45
C ALA A 86 17.05 9.86 -7.71
N VAL A 87 17.01 8.53 -7.60
CA VAL A 87 17.32 7.60 -8.71
C VAL A 87 16.06 7.04 -9.36
N LEU A 88 15.06 6.57 -8.61
CA LEU A 88 13.86 5.92 -9.18
C LEU A 88 12.54 6.67 -8.95
N GLY A 89 12.51 7.64 -8.04
CA GLY A 89 11.27 8.36 -7.71
C GLY A 89 10.16 7.43 -7.22
N PRO A 90 8.87 7.83 -7.31
CA PRO A 90 7.74 7.06 -6.79
C PRO A 90 7.48 5.70 -7.48
N ILE A 91 8.23 5.35 -8.53
CA ILE A 91 8.15 4.02 -9.14
C ILE A 91 8.50 2.92 -8.13
N GLY A 92 9.36 3.23 -7.14
CA GLY A 92 9.73 2.30 -6.08
C GLY A 92 8.60 1.90 -5.13
N TYR A 93 7.38 2.42 -5.29
CA TYR A 93 6.20 1.98 -4.52
C TYR A 93 5.40 0.87 -5.21
N MET A 94 5.80 0.40 -6.39
CA MET A 94 4.99 -0.54 -7.17
C MET A 94 4.95 -1.94 -6.52
N ASP A 95 6.05 -2.38 -5.91
CA ASP A 95 6.12 -3.62 -5.13
C ASP A 95 5.33 -3.51 -3.82
N ASP A 96 5.41 -2.36 -3.13
CA ASP A 96 4.56 -2.07 -1.97
C ASP A 96 3.07 -2.15 -2.33
N LEU A 97 2.69 -1.54 -3.45
CA LEU A 97 1.32 -1.53 -3.95
C LEU A 97 0.84 -2.95 -4.30
N ALA A 98 1.70 -3.76 -4.92
CA ALA A 98 1.40 -5.16 -5.21
C ALA A 98 1.19 -5.98 -3.92
N LEU A 99 2.05 -5.77 -2.92
CA LEU A 99 1.93 -6.42 -1.62
C LEU A 99 0.64 -5.99 -0.89
N ALA A 100 0.31 -4.70 -0.93
CA ALA A 100 -0.92 -4.16 -0.38
C ALA A 100 -2.16 -4.77 -1.05
N ALA A 101 -2.19 -4.84 -2.38
CA ALA A 101 -3.26 -5.48 -3.12
C ALA A 101 -3.40 -6.97 -2.78
N TYR A 102 -2.28 -7.67 -2.61
CA TYR A 102 -2.28 -9.08 -2.23
C TYR A 102 -2.93 -9.31 -0.85
N VAL A 103 -2.52 -8.56 0.18
CA VAL A 103 -3.08 -8.73 1.54
C VAL A 103 -4.53 -8.29 1.62
N LEU A 104 -4.94 -7.28 0.85
CA LEU A 104 -6.35 -6.86 0.76
C LEU A 104 -7.19 -7.91 0.04
N ASN A 105 -6.68 -8.50 -1.04
CA ASN A 105 -7.36 -9.58 -1.74
C ASN A 105 -7.52 -10.82 -0.83
N ASP A 106 -6.50 -11.19 -0.05
CA ASP A 106 -6.60 -12.24 0.97
C ASP A 106 -7.71 -11.93 2.00
N PHE A 107 -7.75 -10.69 2.49
CA PHE A 107 -8.74 -10.24 3.46
C PHE A 107 -10.18 -10.28 2.90
N ILE A 108 -10.39 -9.79 1.67
CA ILE A 108 -11.70 -9.84 0.99
C ILE A 108 -12.18 -11.28 0.81
N ASN A 109 -11.28 -12.19 0.40
CA ASN A 109 -11.62 -13.60 0.18
C ASN A 109 -12.00 -14.35 1.47
N GLN A 110 -11.78 -13.74 2.64
CA GLN A 110 -12.18 -14.27 3.94
C GLN A 110 -13.55 -13.75 4.41
N GLY A 111 -14.21 -12.89 3.62
CA GLY A 111 -15.59 -12.45 3.84
C GLY A 111 -15.77 -10.99 4.26
N ASP A 112 -14.69 -10.22 4.39
CA ASP A 112 -14.71 -8.86 4.98
C ASP A 112 -14.73 -7.73 3.93
N VAL A 113 -15.41 -7.93 2.80
CA VAL A 113 -15.44 -6.97 1.69
C VAL A 113 -16.05 -5.62 2.08
N ASP A 114 -17.05 -5.62 2.96
CA ASP A 114 -17.77 -4.40 3.36
C ASP A 114 -16.84 -3.41 4.08
N LEU A 115 -15.97 -3.91 4.97
CA LEU A 115 -14.98 -3.08 5.66
C LEU A 115 -13.99 -2.42 4.70
N VAL A 116 -13.64 -3.13 3.62
CA VAL A 116 -12.74 -2.59 2.59
C VAL A 116 -13.42 -1.43 1.85
N HIS A 117 -14.70 -1.56 1.50
CA HIS A 117 -15.45 -0.48 0.87
C HIS A 117 -15.67 0.71 1.80
N GLU A 118 -15.98 0.47 3.08
CA GLU A 118 -16.21 1.53 4.08
C GLU A 118 -14.99 2.45 4.25
N HIS A 119 -13.78 1.90 4.19
CA HIS A 119 -12.52 2.62 4.43
C HIS A 119 -11.83 3.07 3.14
N TRP A 120 -12.42 2.84 1.97
CA TRP A 120 -11.81 3.19 0.70
C TRP A 120 -11.86 4.70 0.42
N ALA A 121 -10.69 5.30 0.15
CA ALA A 121 -10.55 6.73 -0.14
C ALA A 121 -10.30 7.05 -1.62
N GLY A 122 -10.07 6.01 -2.44
CA GLY A 122 -9.79 6.18 -3.86
C GLY A 122 -11.03 6.46 -4.70
N LYS A 123 -10.81 6.97 -5.91
CA LYS A 123 -11.89 7.38 -6.83
C LYS A 123 -12.53 6.21 -7.59
N SER A 124 -11.72 5.21 -7.92
CA SER A 124 -12.14 4.02 -8.66
C SER A 124 -12.74 2.99 -7.72
N ASP A 125 -13.41 1.98 -8.25
CA ASP A 125 -13.82 0.83 -7.45
C ASP A 125 -12.60 0.10 -6.84
N VAL A 126 -12.68 -0.24 -5.56
CA VAL A 126 -11.56 -0.84 -4.81
C VAL A 126 -11.24 -2.25 -5.29
N LEU A 127 -12.25 -3.06 -5.62
CA LEU A 127 -12.06 -4.43 -6.09
C LEU A 127 -11.42 -4.43 -7.47
N ALA A 128 -11.92 -3.59 -8.38
CA ALA A 128 -11.31 -3.38 -9.69
C ALA A 128 -9.87 -2.88 -9.57
N SER A 129 -9.59 -1.97 -8.64
CA SER A 129 -8.24 -1.46 -8.38
C SER A 129 -7.29 -2.57 -7.91
N ILE A 130 -7.73 -3.39 -6.95
CA ILE A 130 -6.97 -4.55 -6.46
C ILE A 130 -6.66 -5.53 -7.60
N GLN A 131 -7.68 -5.91 -8.38
CA GLN A 131 -7.49 -6.88 -9.48
C GLN A 131 -6.57 -6.35 -10.57
N ASN A 132 -6.66 -5.05 -10.90
CA ASN A 132 -5.77 -4.41 -11.86
C ASN A 132 -4.31 -4.45 -11.39
N ILE A 133 -4.05 -4.09 -10.13
CA ILE A 133 -2.71 -4.14 -9.54
C ILE A 133 -2.17 -5.57 -9.56
N LEU A 134 -2.95 -6.55 -9.14
CA LEU A 134 -2.52 -7.96 -9.12
C LEU A 134 -2.18 -8.46 -10.53
N THR A 135 -2.98 -8.10 -11.53
CA THR A 135 -2.75 -8.45 -12.94
C THR A 135 -1.43 -7.87 -13.45
N VAL A 136 -1.18 -6.59 -13.16
CA VAL A 136 0.07 -5.93 -13.54
C VAL A 136 1.26 -6.55 -12.79
N ALA A 137 1.13 -6.78 -11.49
CA ALA A 137 2.18 -7.40 -10.71
C ALA A 137 2.47 -8.87 -11.12
N ASP A 138 1.47 -9.64 -11.56
CA ASP A 138 1.64 -10.97 -12.16
C ASP A 138 2.48 -10.93 -13.44
N HIS A 139 2.28 -9.89 -14.26
CA HIS A 139 3.05 -9.68 -15.48
C HIS A 139 4.52 -9.30 -15.18
N TYR A 140 4.77 -8.50 -14.13
CA TYR A 140 6.10 -7.98 -13.81
C TYR A 140 6.94 -8.85 -12.86
N LEU A 141 6.34 -9.46 -11.84
CA LEU A 141 7.08 -10.13 -10.76
C LEU A 141 7.39 -11.61 -11.06
N GLY A 142 6.74 -12.19 -12.07
CA GLY A 142 6.94 -13.58 -12.49
C GLY A 142 6.52 -14.61 -11.42
N LYS A 143 6.22 -15.85 -11.85
CA LYS A 143 5.68 -16.90 -10.97
C LYS A 143 6.56 -17.23 -9.74
N GLY A 144 7.88 -17.01 -9.84
CA GLY A 144 8.84 -17.33 -8.77
C GLY A 144 8.75 -16.42 -7.54
N LEU A 145 8.53 -15.12 -7.72
CA LEU A 145 8.39 -14.18 -6.59
C LEU A 145 7.02 -14.36 -5.92
N TRP A 146 5.97 -14.53 -6.72
CA TRP A 146 4.61 -14.79 -6.22
C TRP A 146 4.53 -16.00 -5.30
N ASN A 147 5.21 -17.10 -5.65
CA ASN A 147 5.24 -18.30 -4.81
C ASN A 147 5.93 -18.05 -3.45
N ARG A 148 6.88 -17.11 -3.38
CA ARG A 148 7.54 -16.75 -2.11
C ARG A 148 6.65 -15.86 -1.23
N ILE A 149 5.97 -14.89 -1.83
CA ILE A 149 5.03 -14.00 -1.14
C ILE A 149 3.87 -14.84 -0.55
N LYS A 150 3.25 -15.69 -1.37
CA LYS A 150 2.15 -16.57 -0.95
C LYS A 150 2.54 -17.49 0.21
N ARG A 151 3.75 -18.05 0.19
CA ARG A 151 4.24 -18.97 1.22
C ARG A 151 4.55 -18.32 2.57
N ASN A 152 4.89 -17.03 2.59
CA ASN A 152 5.24 -16.33 3.82
C ASN A 152 4.03 -15.62 4.47
N LEU A 153 2.92 -15.49 3.75
CA LEU A 153 1.70 -14.79 4.20
C LEU A 153 0.51 -15.72 4.46
N GLY A 154 0.57 -16.99 4.02
CA GLY A 154 -0.39 -18.06 4.35
C GLY A 154 0.09 -18.86 5.55
#